data_AF-A0A366ZCR0-F1
#
_entry.id   AF-A0A366ZCR0-F1
#
_cell.length_a   1.000
_cell.length_b   1.000
_cell.length_c   1.000
_cell.angle_alpha   90.00
_cell.angle_beta   90.00
_cell.angle_gamma   90.00
#
_symmetry.space_group_name_H-M   'P 1'
#
loop_
_entity.id
_entity.type
_entity.pdbx_description
1 polymer ?
#
loop_
_entity_poly.entity_id
_entity_poly.type
_entity_poly.pdbx_seq_one_letter_code
_entity_poly.pdbx_strand_id
1 'polypeptide(L)'
;MDFRDPAPIPFRVPPDAPPDPLVRIGDPGDLAAGLPQLLGYRPDESVVLVGLGGETGRRVGLTVRADLPPAGQARELAAVLARSLATDEPRAALAVLVSEAPDEPLVPGGGRGTDLPHRLLLHELVLALDAVGLPLEQALLVRGDRWWDYDCPAACCAPDGGTPLPTAVGELEVAAVASGTVVAAHRGALADRLAPPGESACAAMEAVVLRVGLEGPVARSAGRRRIRSAVARSRPGSDRTRLGDEEIARIVWSLRQPEVRDGALLLSLDDAAAAEALWTECTRRAPSPLDAFPAALVALCSWLRGDGAMANTALDRALDSEPGNPLAGLLRDALDAWVAPRQLRALLVEAGRCAGVPGASAR
;
A
#
# COMPACT_ATOMS: atom_id res chain seq x y z
N MET A 1 18.31 0.58 45.69
CA MET A 1 17.38 1.50 45.01
C MET A 1 16.87 0.77 43.79
N ASP A 2 15.62 0.32 43.90
CA ASP A 2 14.90 -0.53 42.95
C ASP A 2 14.60 0.26 41.67
N PHE A 3 15.14 -0.18 40.53
CA PHE A 3 14.70 0.28 39.21
C PHE A 3 13.58 -0.67 38.74
N ARG A 4 12.33 -0.31 39.03
CA ARG A 4 11.17 -0.97 38.40
C ARG A 4 11.07 -0.51 36.95
N ASP A 5 10.96 -1.47 36.04
CA ASP A 5 10.58 -1.26 34.64
C ASP A 5 9.28 -0.43 34.57
N PRO A 6 9.23 0.66 33.78
CA PRO A 6 7.96 1.34 33.53
C PRO A 6 7.06 0.45 32.67
N ALA A 7 5.88 0.13 33.20
CA ALA A 7 4.86 -0.63 32.48
C ALA A 7 4.49 0.09 31.15
N PRO A 8 4.19 -0.67 30.08
CA PRO A 8 3.78 -0.08 28.80
C PRO A 8 2.48 0.72 28.99
N ILE A 9 2.52 1.99 28.58
CA ILE A 9 1.38 2.90 28.65
C ILE A 9 0.40 2.50 27.53
N PRO A 10 -0.86 2.16 27.82
CA PRO A 10 -1.82 1.80 26.78
C PRO A 10 -2.17 3.03 25.93
N PHE A 11 -1.99 2.89 24.62
CA PHE A 11 -2.42 3.86 23.62
C PHE A 11 -3.95 3.98 23.64
N ARG A 12 -4.48 5.18 23.92
CA ARG A 12 -5.90 5.50 23.73
C ARG A 12 -6.09 6.19 22.39
N VAL A 13 -6.84 5.55 21.51
CA VAL A 13 -7.43 6.14 20.30
C VAL A 13 -8.39 7.26 20.73
N PRO A 14 -8.45 8.42 20.02
CA PRO A 14 -9.46 9.45 20.28
C PRO A 14 -10.87 8.84 20.24
N PRO A 15 -11.78 9.21 21.15
CA PRO A 15 -13.07 8.52 21.34
C PRO A 15 -14.06 8.61 20.17
N ASP A 16 -13.77 9.38 19.11
CA ASP A 16 -14.72 9.64 18.00
C ASP A 16 -14.17 9.28 16.60
N ALA A 17 -13.01 8.64 16.49
CA ALA A 17 -12.66 7.97 15.23
C ALA A 17 -13.41 6.62 15.20
N PRO A 18 -14.27 6.33 14.21
CA PRO A 18 -14.83 4.99 14.10
C PRO A 18 -13.66 4.01 14.03
N PRO A 19 -13.65 2.93 14.85
CA PRO A 19 -12.60 1.94 14.76
C PRO A 19 -12.51 1.44 13.33
N ASP A 20 -11.29 1.25 12.81
CA ASP A 20 -11.11 0.58 11.52
C ASP A 20 -11.98 -0.69 11.54
N PRO A 21 -12.85 -0.86 10.54
CA PRO A 21 -13.81 -1.96 10.55
C PRO A 21 -13.04 -3.28 10.73
N LEU A 22 -13.35 -3.96 11.83
CA LEU A 22 -12.77 -5.26 12.15
C LEU A 22 -13.44 -6.29 11.25
N VAL A 23 -12.84 -6.50 10.08
CA VAL A 23 -13.33 -7.46 9.10
C VAL A 23 -12.94 -8.87 9.52
N ARG A 24 -13.93 -9.77 9.59
CA ARG A 24 -13.71 -11.18 9.87
C ARG A 24 -13.76 -11.96 8.57
N ILE A 25 -12.65 -12.56 8.21
CA ILE A 25 -12.58 -13.54 7.13
C ILE A 25 -13.02 -14.88 7.73
N GLY A 26 -14.21 -15.36 7.35
CA GLY A 26 -14.83 -16.54 7.94
C GLY A 26 -14.35 -17.84 7.31
N ASP A 27 -14.06 -17.81 6.02
CA ASP A 27 -13.62 -18.95 5.24
C ASP A 27 -12.55 -18.58 4.16
N PRO A 28 -11.90 -19.57 3.53
CA PRO A 28 -10.85 -19.33 2.54
C PRO A 28 -11.36 -18.65 1.26
N GLY A 29 -12.64 -18.87 0.90
CA GLY A 29 -13.29 -18.23 -0.23
C GLY A 29 -13.51 -16.73 0.00
N ASP A 30 -13.82 -16.33 1.24
CA ASP A 30 -13.92 -14.92 1.64
C ASP A 30 -12.58 -14.18 1.47
N LEU A 31 -11.46 -14.84 1.81
CA LEU A 31 -10.13 -14.26 1.61
C LEU A 31 -9.83 -14.08 0.12
N ALA A 32 -10.09 -15.12 -0.68
CA ALA A 32 -9.85 -15.09 -2.11
C ALA A 32 -10.70 -14.01 -2.80
N ALA A 33 -11.97 -13.88 -2.42
CA ALA A 33 -12.87 -12.85 -2.94
C ALA A 33 -12.50 -11.44 -2.48
N GLY A 34 -11.98 -11.30 -1.27
CA GLY A 34 -11.56 -10.03 -0.68
C GLY A 34 -10.15 -9.57 -1.06
N LEU A 35 -9.41 -10.37 -1.82
CA LEU A 35 -8.03 -10.09 -2.19
C LEU A 35 -7.86 -8.75 -2.95
N PRO A 36 -8.73 -8.37 -3.92
CA PRO A 36 -8.61 -7.08 -4.59
C PRO A 36 -8.73 -5.88 -3.65
N GLN A 37 -9.52 -6.02 -2.58
CA GLN A 37 -9.71 -4.97 -1.58
C GLN A 37 -8.49 -4.84 -0.68
N LEU A 38 -7.85 -5.95 -0.32
CA LEU A 38 -6.59 -5.94 0.43
C LEU A 38 -5.44 -5.29 -0.36
N LEU A 39 -5.41 -5.51 -1.68
CA LEU A 39 -4.35 -4.97 -2.55
C LEU A 39 -4.67 -3.57 -3.11
N GLY A 40 -5.93 -3.14 -3.11
CA GLY A 40 -6.39 -1.90 -3.74
C GLY A 40 -6.55 -1.99 -5.27
N TYR A 41 -6.28 -3.15 -5.87
CA TYR A 41 -6.48 -3.45 -7.29
C TYR A 41 -6.70 -4.94 -7.50
N ARG A 42 -7.26 -5.33 -8.65
CA ARG A 42 -7.38 -6.75 -9.00
C ARG A 42 -6.01 -7.30 -9.43
N PRO A 43 -5.44 -8.28 -8.69
CA PRO A 43 -4.21 -8.93 -9.10
C PRO A 43 -4.45 -9.80 -10.34
N ASP A 44 -3.41 -9.93 -11.16
CA ASP A 44 -3.35 -10.81 -12.33
C ASP A 44 -1.99 -11.50 -12.34
N GLU A 45 -1.92 -12.78 -12.70
CA GLU A 45 -0.72 -13.64 -12.66
C GLU A 45 0.20 -13.33 -11.45
N SER A 46 -0.34 -13.51 -10.24
CA SER A 46 0.27 -13.05 -8.99
C SER A 46 0.38 -14.15 -7.93
N VAL A 47 1.39 -14.03 -7.08
CA VAL A 47 1.45 -14.71 -5.78
C VAL A 47 1.29 -13.68 -4.67
N VAL A 48 0.39 -13.97 -3.73
CA VAL A 48 0.12 -13.12 -2.56
C VAL A 48 0.33 -13.93 -1.29
N LEU A 49 1.15 -13.41 -0.39
CA LEU A 49 1.25 -13.90 0.98
C LEU A 49 0.54 -12.95 1.93
N VAL A 50 -0.31 -13.50 2.79
CA VAL A 50 -1.03 -12.76 3.83
C VAL A 50 -0.54 -13.24 5.18
N GLY A 51 0.06 -12.34 5.94
CA GLY A 51 0.50 -12.60 7.31
C GLY A 51 -0.69 -12.56 8.25
N LEU A 52 -0.77 -13.55 9.15
CA LEU A 52 -1.78 -13.60 10.19
C LEU A 52 -1.13 -13.41 11.56
N GLY A 53 -1.66 -12.47 12.34
CA GLY A 53 -1.12 -12.11 13.65
C GLY A 53 -2.19 -11.67 14.65
N GLY A 54 -1.77 -10.84 15.60
CA GLY A 54 -2.59 -10.40 16.73
C GLY A 54 -2.74 -11.46 17.83
N GLU A 55 -3.42 -11.09 18.92
CA GLU A 55 -3.56 -11.93 20.13
C GLU A 55 -4.14 -13.31 19.82
N THR A 56 -5.07 -13.38 18.87
CA THR A 56 -5.75 -14.62 18.43
C THR A 56 -5.05 -15.31 17.25
N GLY A 57 -4.03 -14.70 16.64
CA GLY A 57 -3.37 -15.23 15.44
C GLY A 57 -4.22 -15.22 14.16
N ARG A 58 -5.33 -14.47 14.15
CA ARG A 58 -6.31 -14.44 13.04
C ARG A 58 -6.56 -13.05 12.46
N ARG A 59 -5.73 -12.07 12.78
CA ARG A 59 -5.82 -10.73 12.20
C ARG A 59 -4.88 -10.63 11.02
N VAL A 60 -5.39 -10.14 9.89
CA VAL A 60 -4.56 -9.81 8.74
C VAL A 60 -3.53 -8.75 9.15
N GLY A 61 -2.26 -9.07 8.93
CA GLY A 61 -1.11 -8.18 9.08
C GLY A 61 -0.58 -7.77 7.71
N LEU A 62 0.74 -7.77 7.56
CA LEU A 62 1.40 -7.49 6.28
C LEU A 62 0.89 -8.44 5.17
N THR A 63 0.51 -7.84 4.04
CA THR A 63 0.19 -8.56 2.80
C THR A 63 1.26 -8.22 1.76
N VAL A 64 1.92 -9.24 1.22
CA VAL A 64 3.00 -9.12 0.26
C VAL A 64 2.55 -9.73 -1.05
N ARG A 65 2.73 -9.02 -2.17
CA ARG A 65 2.39 -9.51 -3.51
C ARG A 65 3.60 -9.43 -4.42
N ALA A 66 3.79 -10.45 -5.23
CA ALA A 66 4.68 -10.43 -6.39
C ALA A 66 3.99 -10.97 -7.64
N ASP A 67 4.51 -10.61 -8.82
CA ASP A 67 4.16 -11.29 -10.06
C ASP A 67 4.62 -12.76 -9.99
N LEU A 68 3.88 -13.66 -10.65
CA LEU A 68 4.30 -15.06 -10.75
C LEU A 68 5.61 -15.14 -11.54
N PRO A 69 6.62 -15.86 -11.01
CA PRO A 69 7.93 -15.90 -11.62
C PRO A 69 7.93 -16.81 -12.85
N PRO A 70 8.80 -16.56 -13.84
CA PRO A 70 9.07 -17.55 -14.88
C PRO A 70 9.70 -18.81 -14.27
N ALA A 71 9.61 -19.93 -15.00
CA ALA A 71 10.16 -21.21 -14.58
C ALA A 71 11.65 -21.08 -14.19
N GLY A 72 12.00 -21.56 -12.99
CA GLY A 72 13.37 -21.54 -12.46
C GLY A 72 13.67 -20.42 -11.44
N GLN A 73 12.81 -19.41 -11.29
CA GLN A 73 13.00 -18.33 -10.30
C GLN A 73 12.16 -18.49 -9.02
N ALA A 74 11.40 -19.58 -8.92
CA ALA A 74 10.49 -19.86 -7.80
C ALA A 74 11.18 -19.77 -6.42
N ARG A 75 12.37 -20.37 -6.28
CA ARG A 75 13.14 -20.41 -5.04
C ARG A 75 13.58 -19.03 -4.55
N GLU A 76 14.11 -18.22 -5.47
CA GLU A 76 14.59 -16.88 -5.15
C GLU A 76 13.42 -15.98 -4.72
N LEU A 77 12.32 -16.01 -5.48
CA LEU A 77 11.12 -15.27 -5.13
C LEU A 77 10.55 -15.71 -3.77
N ALA A 78 10.41 -17.02 -3.55
CA ALA A 78 9.90 -17.56 -2.30
C ALA A 78 10.73 -17.09 -1.08
N ALA A 79 12.06 -17.09 -1.20
CA ALA A 79 12.96 -16.63 -0.16
C ALA A 79 12.80 -15.13 0.13
N VAL A 80 12.60 -14.30 -0.90
CA VAL A 80 12.34 -12.87 -0.75
C VAL A 80 11.00 -12.63 -0.04
N LEU A 81 9.94 -13.30 -0.49
CA LEU A 81 8.59 -13.16 0.06
C LEU A 81 8.50 -13.62 1.52
N ALA A 82 9.15 -14.74 1.87
CA ALA A 82 9.16 -15.24 3.25
C ALA A 82 9.88 -14.27 4.21
N ARG A 83 11.05 -13.74 3.80
CA ARG A 83 11.78 -12.74 4.61
C ARG A 83 10.98 -11.44 4.77
N SER A 84 10.34 -11.00 3.69
CA SER A 84 9.45 -9.85 3.70
C SER A 84 8.35 -10.03 4.75
N LEU A 85 7.64 -11.15 4.68
CA LEU A 85 6.51 -11.44 5.57
C LEU A 85 6.94 -11.52 7.04
N ALA A 86 8.12 -12.07 7.31
CA ALA A 86 8.67 -12.20 8.67
C ALA A 86 8.93 -10.86 9.38
N THR A 87 9.05 -9.75 8.65
CA THR A 87 9.33 -8.43 9.25
C THR A 87 8.19 -7.88 10.10
N ASP A 88 6.95 -8.34 9.88
CA ASP A 88 5.77 -7.96 10.67
C ASP A 88 5.50 -8.96 11.82
N GLU A 89 6.43 -9.89 12.07
CA GLU A 89 6.36 -10.95 13.09
C GLU A 89 4.99 -11.68 13.12
N PRO A 90 4.49 -12.18 11.96
CA PRO A 90 3.24 -12.91 11.93
C PRO A 90 3.37 -14.25 12.66
N ARG A 91 2.24 -14.80 13.08
CA ARG A 91 2.17 -16.15 13.66
C ARG A 91 1.98 -17.24 12.62
N ALA A 92 1.45 -16.88 11.46
CA ALA A 92 1.18 -17.79 10.35
C ALA A 92 1.09 -17.02 9.03
N ALA A 93 1.16 -17.75 7.92
CA ALA A 93 0.99 -17.23 6.57
C ALA A 93 -0.15 -17.95 5.84
N LEU A 94 -0.81 -17.24 4.94
CA LEU A 94 -1.67 -17.79 3.90
C LEU A 94 -1.09 -17.43 2.54
N ALA A 95 -1.16 -18.33 1.57
CA ALA A 95 -0.74 -18.09 0.20
C ALA A 95 -1.95 -18.09 -0.73
N VAL A 96 -2.04 -17.11 -1.63
CA VAL A 96 -3.04 -17.06 -2.70
C VAL A 96 -2.32 -16.86 -4.02
N LEU A 97 -2.40 -17.84 -4.91
CA LEU A 97 -1.94 -17.76 -6.29
C LEU A 97 -3.11 -17.34 -7.17
N VAL A 98 -2.94 -16.31 -7.99
CA VAL A 98 -3.92 -15.83 -8.96
C VAL A 98 -3.34 -16.11 -10.33
N SER A 99 -3.90 -17.08 -11.07
CA SER A 99 -3.36 -17.49 -12.36
C SER A 99 -4.38 -18.17 -13.25
N GLU A 100 -4.33 -17.85 -14.54
CA GLU A 100 -5.07 -18.51 -15.62
C GLU A 100 -4.29 -19.66 -16.26
N ALA A 101 -3.11 -20.01 -15.72
CA ALA A 101 -2.32 -21.12 -16.20
C ALA A 101 -3.13 -22.44 -16.18
N PRO A 102 -3.03 -23.27 -17.22
CA PRO A 102 -3.71 -24.57 -17.26
C PRO A 102 -3.12 -25.52 -16.22
N ASP A 103 -3.90 -26.53 -15.86
CA ASP A 103 -3.46 -27.59 -14.96
C ASP A 103 -2.26 -28.36 -15.55
N GLU A 104 -1.31 -28.70 -14.69
CA GLU A 104 -0.05 -29.33 -15.06
C GLU A 104 -0.19 -30.86 -15.02
N PRO A 105 0.50 -31.61 -15.90
CA PRO A 105 0.49 -33.06 -15.81
C PRO A 105 1.17 -33.53 -14.51
N LEU A 106 0.57 -34.53 -13.85
CA LEU A 106 1.18 -35.14 -12.67
C LEU A 106 2.59 -35.65 -13.02
N VAL A 107 3.57 -35.39 -12.15
CA VAL A 107 4.98 -35.82 -12.35
C VAL A 107 5.03 -37.34 -12.65
N PRO A 108 5.91 -37.82 -13.57
CA PRO A 108 5.91 -39.23 -13.97
C PRO A 108 6.20 -40.16 -12.79
N GLY A 109 5.22 -40.99 -12.40
CA GLY A 109 5.41 -41.99 -11.34
C GLY A 109 4.16 -42.44 -10.58
N GLY A 110 3.02 -41.77 -10.74
CA GLY A 110 1.82 -42.07 -9.94
C GLY A 110 0.49 -41.77 -10.64
N GLY A 111 0.25 -42.36 -11.83
CA GLY A 111 -1.07 -42.38 -12.47
C GLY A 111 -1.28 -41.40 -13.64
N ARG A 112 -2.39 -41.58 -14.37
CA ARG A 112 -2.90 -40.61 -15.36
C ARG A 112 -3.68 -39.54 -14.60
N GLY A 113 -3.27 -38.28 -14.70
CA GLY A 113 -3.98 -37.15 -14.07
C GLY A 113 -3.28 -35.81 -14.32
N THR A 114 -4.00 -34.73 -14.05
CA THR A 114 -3.46 -33.36 -13.96
C THR A 114 -3.46 -32.92 -12.50
N ASP A 115 -2.69 -31.88 -12.19
CA ASP A 115 -2.63 -31.21 -10.90
C ASP A 115 -2.77 -29.70 -11.10
N LEU A 116 -3.10 -28.98 -10.04
CA LEU A 116 -3.10 -27.52 -10.06
C LEU A 116 -1.70 -26.98 -10.43
N PRO A 117 -1.61 -25.86 -11.16
CA PRO A 117 -0.35 -25.28 -11.60
C PRO A 117 0.51 -24.78 -10.43
N HIS A 118 1.75 -24.37 -10.71
CA HIS A 118 2.62 -23.65 -9.76
C HIS A 118 3.01 -24.42 -8.48
N ARG A 119 2.85 -25.75 -8.46
CA ARG A 119 3.22 -26.61 -7.32
C ARG A 119 4.67 -26.42 -6.88
N LEU A 120 5.58 -26.17 -7.82
CA LEU A 120 6.98 -25.88 -7.50
C LEU A 120 7.15 -24.59 -6.71
N LEU A 121 6.44 -23.52 -7.08
CA LEU A 121 6.49 -22.25 -6.33
C LEU A 121 5.92 -22.44 -4.92
N LEU A 122 4.78 -23.14 -4.81
CA LEU A 122 4.19 -23.44 -3.52
C LEU A 122 5.15 -24.26 -2.64
N HIS A 123 5.81 -25.25 -3.20
CA HIS A 123 6.82 -26.05 -2.49
C HIS A 123 7.98 -25.18 -1.97
N GLU A 124 8.54 -24.31 -2.82
CA GLU A 124 9.62 -23.40 -2.38
C GLU A 124 9.13 -22.38 -1.35
N LEU A 125 7.88 -21.92 -1.42
CA LEU A 125 7.26 -21.05 -0.40
C LEU A 125 7.16 -21.75 0.95
N VAL A 126 6.71 -23.01 0.98
CA VAL A 126 6.64 -23.81 2.22
C VAL A 126 8.03 -23.91 2.84
N LEU A 127 9.05 -24.26 2.05
CA LEU A 127 10.43 -24.36 2.55
C LEU A 127 10.97 -23.01 3.05
N ALA A 128 10.71 -21.93 2.33
CA ALA A 128 11.19 -20.60 2.68
C ALA A 128 10.53 -20.05 3.94
N LEU A 129 9.22 -20.28 4.11
CA LEU A 129 8.46 -19.88 5.30
C LEU A 129 8.86 -20.71 6.53
N ASP A 130 9.05 -22.02 6.38
CA ASP A 130 9.54 -22.90 7.45
C ASP A 130 10.94 -22.46 7.95
N ALA A 131 11.83 -22.07 7.02
CA ALA A 131 13.17 -21.58 7.35
C ALA A 131 13.17 -20.30 8.20
N VAL A 132 12.08 -19.52 8.19
CA VAL A 132 11.88 -18.33 9.05
C VAL A 132 10.90 -18.60 10.21
N GLY A 133 10.50 -19.86 10.42
CA GLY A 133 9.63 -20.28 11.52
C GLY A 133 8.16 -19.89 11.34
N LEU A 134 7.71 -19.67 10.10
CA LEU A 134 6.33 -19.30 9.79
C LEU A 134 5.57 -20.49 9.18
N PRO A 135 4.53 -21.02 9.83
CA PRO A 135 3.70 -22.05 9.22
C PRO A 135 2.86 -21.45 8.09
N LEU A 136 2.81 -22.13 6.94
CA LEU A 136 1.83 -21.87 5.90
C LEU A 136 0.56 -22.65 6.25
N GLU A 137 -0.46 -21.96 6.72
CA GLU A 137 -1.72 -22.57 7.17
C GLU A 137 -2.60 -22.99 6.00
N GLN A 138 -2.52 -22.27 4.89
CA GLN A 138 -3.33 -22.55 3.72
C GLN A 138 -2.72 -21.98 2.45
N ALA A 139 -2.93 -22.69 1.34
CA ALA A 139 -2.57 -22.27 0.01
C ALA A 139 -3.76 -22.38 -0.93
N LEU A 140 -4.10 -21.29 -1.60
CA LEU A 140 -5.23 -21.20 -2.52
C LEU A 140 -4.76 -20.89 -3.94
N LEU A 141 -5.47 -21.42 -4.93
CA LEU A 141 -5.44 -20.95 -6.32
C LEU A 141 -6.74 -20.21 -6.61
N VAL A 142 -6.66 -19.07 -7.28
CA VAL A 142 -7.78 -18.33 -7.84
C VAL A 142 -7.61 -18.29 -9.36
N ARG A 143 -8.64 -18.77 -10.07
CA ARG A 143 -8.71 -18.79 -11.54
C ARG A 143 -10.12 -18.40 -11.96
N GLY A 144 -10.27 -17.36 -12.75
CA GLY A 144 -11.56 -16.79 -13.11
C GLY A 144 -12.38 -16.39 -11.87
N ASP A 145 -13.58 -16.95 -11.77
CA ASP A 145 -14.53 -16.73 -10.66
C ASP A 145 -14.51 -17.86 -9.62
N ARG A 146 -13.44 -18.68 -9.61
CA ARG A 146 -13.33 -19.88 -8.78
C ARG A 146 -12.04 -19.90 -7.99
N TRP A 147 -12.07 -20.67 -6.90
CA TRP A 147 -10.90 -20.95 -6.08
C TRP A 147 -10.75 -22.44 -5.75
N TRP A 148 -9.51 -22.85 -5.51
CA TRP A 148 -9.11 -24.19 -5.10
C TRP A 148 -8.20 -24.07 -3.88
N ASP A 149 -8.25 -25.05 -2.99
CA ASP A 149 -7.27 -25.24 -1.94
C ASP A 149 -6.29 -26.35 -2.35
N TYR A 150 -4.99 -26.07 -2.34
CA TYR A 150 -3.95 -27.02 -2.74
C TYR A 150 -3.85 -28.23 -1.82
N ASP A 151 -4.32 -28.12 -0.58
CA ASP A 151 -4.24 -29.14 0.46
C ASP A 151 -5.58 -29.89 0.64
N CYS A 152 -6.65 -29.47 -0.05
CA CYS A 152 -7.95 -30.13 0.03
C CYS A 152 -8.00 -31.37 -0.88
N PRO A 153 -8.20 -32.59 -0.33
CA PRO A 153 -8.24 -33.82 -1.12
C PRO A 153 -9.61 -34.10 -1.74
N ALA A 154 -10.61 -33.26 -1.49
CA ALA A 154 -11.97 -33.48 -1.96
C ALA A 154 -12.13 -33.08 -3.43
N ALA A 155 -13.14 -33.67 -4.09
CA ALA A 155 -13.43 -33.40 -5.50
C ALA A 155 -13.72 -31.91 -5.80
N CYS A 156 -14.10 -31.11 -4.80
CA CYS A 156 -14.28 -29.66 -4.96
C CYS A 156 -12.98 -28.93 -5.32
N CYS A 157 -11.80 -29.48 -4.98
CA CYS A 157 -10.49 -28.90 -5.29
C CYS A 157 -9.68 -29.75 -6.27
N ALA A 158 -10.32 -30.71 -6.96
CA ALA A 158 -9.73 -31.34 -8.13
C ALA A 158 -9.53 -30.31 -9.26
N PRO A 159 -8.58 -30.52 -10.20
CA PRO A 159 -8.28 -29.56 -11.27
C PRO A 159 -9.50 -29.13 -12.11
N ASP A 160 -10.40 -30.07 -12.41
CA ASP A 160 -11.67 -29.84 -13.12
C ASP A 160 -12.81 -29.30 -12.22
N GLY A 161 -12.55 -29.18 -10.92
CA GLY A 161 -13.47 -28.68 -9.92
C GLY A 161 -13.40 -27.16 -9.73
N GLY A 162 -13.10 -26.74 -8.51
CA GLY A 162 -13.08 -25.35 -8.08
C GLY A 162 -14.40 -24.93 -7.45
N THR A 163 -14.30 -24.22 -6.35
CA THR A 163 -15.45 -23.64 -5.65
C THR A 163 -15.68 -22.22 -6.17
N PRO A 164 -16.92 -21.83 -6.51
CA PRO A 164 -17.20 -20.44 -6.88
C PRO A 164 -16.80 -19.47 -5.78
N LEU A 165 -16.19 -18.35 -6.17
CA LEU A 165 -15.94 -17.25 -5.25
C LEU A 165 -17.29 -16.71 -4.73
N PRO A 166 -17.37 -16.37 -3.43
CA PRO A 166 -18.53 -15.65 -2.90
C PRO A 166 -18.82 -14.40 -3.74
N THR A 167 -20.05 -14.31 -4.26
CA THR A 167 -20.53 -13.16 -5.05
C THR A 167 -21.28 -12.13 -4.20
N ALA A 168 -21.57 -12.47 -2.94
CA ALA A 168 -22.10 -11.51 -1.98
C ALA A 168 -21.03 -10.45 -1.66
N VAL A 169 -21.47 -9.20 -1.48
CA VAL A 169 -20.58 -8.11 -1.05
C VAL A 169 -19.94 -8.50 0.28
N GLY A 170 -18.66 -8.87 0.24
CA GLY A 170 -17.93 -9.34 1.41
C GLY A 170 -17.64 -8.21 2.39
N GLU A 171 -17.39 -8.53 3.67
CA GLU A 171 -17.05 -7.53 4.69
C GLU A 171 -15.83 -6.67 4.29
N LEU A 172 -14.87 -7.24 3.55
CA LEU A 172 -13.70 -6.54 3.00
C LEU A 172 -14.10 -5.51 1.93
N GLU A 173 -15.10 -5.81 1.11
CA GLU A 173 -15.63 -4.89 0.10
C GLU A 173 -16.39 -3.73 0.76
N VAL A 174 -17.22 -4.04 1.77
CA VAL A 174 -17.90 -3.01 2.56
C VAL A 174 -16.88 -2.11 3.26
N ALA A 175 -15.84 -2.68 3.88
CA ALA A 175 -14.77 -1.93 4.54
C ALA A 175 -13.94 -1.09 3.56
N ALA A 176 -13.63 -1.61 2.38
CA ALA A 176 -12.94 -0.88 1.32
C ALA A 176 -13.75 0.35 0.89
N VAL A 177 -15.06 0.18 0.64
CA VAL A 177 -15.95 1.29 0.31
C VAL A 177 -16.04 2.31 1.45
N ALA A 178 -16.20 1.84 2.70
CA ALA A 178 -16.27 2.70 3.88
C ALA A 178 -14.98 3.50 4.12
N SER A 179 -13.82 2.91 3.79
CA SER A 179 -12.49 3.56 3.87
C SER A 179 -12.11 4.36 2.63
N GLY A 180 -13.03 4.50 1.66
CA GLY A 180 -12.83 5.26 0.42
C GLY A 180 -11.91 4.59 -0.60
N THR A 181 -11.58 3.32 -0.40
CA THR A 181 -10.69 2.54 -1.27
C THR A 181 -11.45 2.12 -2.53
N VAL A 182 -11.11 2.76 -3.66
CA VAL A 182 -11.60 2.34 -4.98
C VAL A 182 -10.64 1.29 -5.52
N VAL A 183 -11.10 0.05 -5.64
CA VAL A 183 -10.32 -1.04 -6.23
C VAL A 183 -10.06 -0.74 -7.71
N ALA A 184 -8.78 -0.64 -8.09
CA ALA A 184 -8.40 -0.42 -9.49
C ALA A 184 -8.54 -1.70 -10.31
N ALA A 185 -8.77 -1.56 -11.62
CA ALA A 185 -8.93 -2.71 -12.52
C ALA A 185 -7.65 -3.53 -12.68
N HIS A 186 -6.50 -2.87 -12.67
CA HIS A 186 -5.16 -3.46 -12.72
C HIS A 186 -4.16 -2.46 -12.11
N ARG A 187 -2.93 -2.92 -11.83
CA ARG A 187 -1.86 -2.05 -11.28
C ARG A 187 -1.61 -0.80 -12.13
N GLY A 188 -1.58 -0.93 -13.46
CA GLY A 188 -1.42 0.22 -14.37
C GLY A 188 -2.46 1.33 -14.17
N ALA A 189 -3.69 0.99 -13.76
CA ALA A 189 -4.73 1.98 -13.49
C ALA A 189 -4.45 2.81 -12.21
N LEU A 190 -3.53 2.37 -11.35
CA LEU A 190 -3.01 3.20 -10.25
C LEU A 190 -2.06 4.28 -10.79
N ALA A 191 -1.23 3.95 -11.78
CA ALA A 191 -0.33 4.92 -12.42
C ALA A 191 -1.14 6.02 -13.14
N ASP A 192 -2.25 5.65 -13.78
CA ASP A 192 -3.17 6.60 -14.41
C ASP A 192 -3.76 7.63 -13.42
N ARG A 193 -3.89 7.28 -12.13
CA ARG A 193 -4.33 8.22 -11.08
C ARG A 193 -3.30 9.31 -10.79
N LEU A 194 -2.03 9.08 -11.11
CA LEU A 194 -0.94 10.04 -10.95
C LEU A 194 -0.47 10.64 -12.29
N ALA A 195 -1.05 10.19 -13.40
CA ALA A 195 -0.69 10.65 -14.72
C ALA A 195 -0.95 12.15 -14.89
N PRO A 196 -0.03 12.88 -15.56
CA PRO A 196 -0.23 14.28 -15.85
C PRO A 196 -1.48 14.49 -16.72
N PRO A 197 -2.12 15.66 -16.65
CA PRO A 197 -3.20 15.98 -17.58
C PRO A 197 -2.65 16.07 -19.02
N GLY A 198 -3.54 16.18 -20.00
CA GLY A 198 -3.12 16.33 -21.41
C GLY A 198 -2.16 17.50 -21.63
N GLU A 199 -1.36 17.42 -22.70
CA GLU A 199 -0.21 18.31 -22.98
C GLU A 199 -0.51 19.81 -22.82
N SER A 200 -1.67 20.27 -23.30
CA SER A 200 -2.08 21.68 -23.19
C SER A 200 -2.20 22.17 -21.74
N ALA A 201 -2.74 21.33 -20.85
CA ALA A 201 -2.86 21.67 -19.43
C ALA A 201 -1.50 21.67 -18.73
N CYS A 202 -0.60 20.76 -19.12
CA CYS A 202 0.78 20.75 -18.63
C CYS A 202 1.51 22.04 -19.02
N ALA A 203 1.46 22.44 -20.29
CA ALA A 203 2.09 23.67 -20.77
C ALA A 203 1.53 24.93 -20.07
N ALA A 204 0.22 24.98 -19.83
CA ALA A 204 -0.39 26.07 -19.07
C ALA A 204 0.12 26.11 -17.62
N MET A 205 0.24 24.96 -16.97
CA MET A 205 0.72 24.87 -15.60
C MET A 205 2.21 25.22 -15.47
N GLU A 206 3.05 24.82 -16.43
CA GLU A 206 4.45 25.25 -16.53
C GLU A 206 4.58 26.77 -16.56
N ALA A 207 3.79 27.44 -17.40
CA ALA A 207 3.80 28.90 -17.48
C ALA A 207 3.40 29.57 -16.15
N VAL A 208 2.42 29.00 -15.44
CA VAL A 208 1.99 29.50 -14.13
C VAL A 208 3.08 29.30 -13.07
N VAL A 209 3.73 28.14 -13.05
CA VAL A 209 4.82 27.83 -12.12
C VAL A 209 6.01 28.75 -12.35
N LEU A 210 6.40 28.98 -13.61
CA LEU A 210 7.48 29.90 -13.94
C LEU A 210 7.17 31.33 -13.46
N ARG A 211 5.95 31.82 -13.70
CA ARG A 211 5.51 33.13 -13.21
C ARG A 211 5.61 33.23 -11.69
N VAL A 212 5.08 32.25 -10.95
CA VAL A 212 5.16 32.22 -9.48
C VAL A 212 6.61 32.17 -9.00
N GLY A 213 7.48 31.45 -9.70
CA GLY A 213 8.92 31.40 -9.37
C GLY A 213 9.61 32.75 -9.52
N LEU A 214 9.20 33.56 -10.50
CA LEU A 214 9.72 34.92 -10.73
C LEU A 214 9.23 35.94 -9.70
N GLU A 215 8.10 35.70 -9.02
CA GLU A 215 7.62 36.54 -7.91
C GLU A 215 8.55 36.50 -6.68
N GLY A 216 9.49 35.54 -6.63
CA GLY A 216 10.47 35.39 -5.56
C GLY A 216 10.03 34.41 -4.46
N PRO A 217 10.76 34.36 -3.33
CA PRO A 217 10.52 33.38 -2.29
C PRO A 217 9.18 33.63 -1.57
N VAL A 218 8.33 32.60 -1.51
CA VAL A 218 7.13 32.61 -0.68
C VAL A 218 7.55 32.53 0.79
N ALA A 219 7.10 33.46 1.63
CA ALA A 219 7.37 33.40 3.06
C ALA A 219 6.94 32.04 3.65
N ARG A 220 7.84 31.35 4.37
CA ARG A 220 7.59 30.00 4.96
C ARG A 220 6.23 29.89 5.65
N SER A 221 5.88 30.90 6.45
CA SER A 221 4.61 30.92 7.19
C SER A 221 3.39 30.98 6.27
N ALA A 222 3.48 31.69 5.15
CA ALA A 222 2.44 31.72 4.13
C ALA A 222 2.33 30.39 3.38
N GLY A 223 3.46 29.75 3.04
CA GLY A 223 3.50 28.41 2.45
C GLY A 223 2.81 27.37 3.34
N ARG A 224 3.19 27.30 4.62
CA ARG A 224 2.59 26.38 5.61
C ARG A 224 1.09 26.62 5.78
N ARG A 225 0.65 27.89 5.87
CA ARG A 225 -0.79 28.22 5.97
C ARG A 225 -1.56 27.80 4.73
N ARG A 226 -1.01 28.02 3.54
CA ARG A 226 -1.63 27.63 2.27
C ARG A 226 -1.81 26.13 2.17
N ILE A 227 -0.76 25.35 2.48
CA ILE A 227 -0.82 23.88 2.50
C ILE A 227 -1.91 23.39 3.46
N ARG A 228 -1.92 23.89 4.71
CA ARG A 228 -2.94 23.49 5.70
C ARG A 228 -4.37 23.81 5.25
N SER A 229 -4.57 24.98 4.63
CA SER A 229 -5.87 25.38 4.08
C SER A 229 -6.27 24.53 2.87
N ALA A 230 -5.32 24.14 2.04
CA ALA A 230 -5.57 23.25 0.90
C ALA A 230 -5.95 21.85 1.36
N VAL A 231 -5.22 21.24 2.31
CA VAL A 231 -5.57 19.94 2.91
C VAL A 231 -6.98 19.98 3.52
N ALA A 232 -7.31 21.04 4.28
CA ALA A 232 -8.65 21.16 4.87
C ALA A 232 -9.79 21.20 3.83
N ARG A 233 -9.55 21.76 2.63
CA ARG A 233 -10.50 21.80 1.50
C ARG A 233 -10.50 20.53 0.65
N SER A 234 -9.48 19.69 0.79
CA SER A 234 -9.37 18.41 0.11
C SER A 234 -10.04 17.26 0.88
N ARG A 235 -10.72 17.56 2.00
CA ARG A 235 -11.45 16.56 2.78
C ARG A 235 -12.65 15.99 2.00
N PRO A 236 -12.93 14.68 2.12
CA PRO A 236 -14.17 14.12 1.60
C PRO A 236 -15.39 14.86 2.17
N GLY A 237 -16.30 15.30 1.29
CA GLY A 237 -17.54 15.99 1.69
C GLY A 237 -17.43 17.50 1.92
N SER A 238 -16.25 18.12 1.83
CA SER A 238 -16.16 19.59 1.82
C SER A 238 -16.56 20.17 0.45
N ASP A 239 -17.02 21.43 0.44
CA ASP A 239 -17.37 22.15 -0.77
C ASP A 239 -16.17 22.13 -1.74
N ARG A 240 -16.30 21.41 -2.86
CA ARG A 240 -15.19 21.01 -3.74
C ARG A 240 -14.71 22.16 -4.62
N THR A 241 -14.42 23.33 -4.04
CA THR A 241 -13.78 24.41 -4.78
C THR A 241 -12.42 23.90 -5.25
N ARG A 242 -12.31 23.63 -6.56
CA ARG A 242 -11.07 23.12 -7.16
C ARG A 242 -9.91 24.08 -6.88
N LEU A 243 -8.76 23.52 -6.52
CA LEU A 243 -7.52 24.28 -6.41
C LEU A 243 -7.13 24.81 -7.79
N GLY A 244 -6.97 26.14 -7.91
CA GLY A 244 -6.52 26.77 -9.14
C GLY A 244 -5.03 26.52 -9.43
N ASP A 245 -4.61 26.64 -10.69
CA ASP A 245 -3.21 26.41 -11.10
C ASP A 245 -2.23 27.26 -10.29
N GLU A 246 -2.58 28.53 -10.06
CA GLU A 246 -1.73 29.46 -9.31
C GLU A 246 -1.57 29.07 -7.84
N GLU A 247 -2.59 28.44 -7.26
CA GLU A 247 -2.52 27.92 -5.90
C GLU A 247 -1.61 26.69 -5.81
N ILE A 248 -1.76 25.74 -6.74
CA ILE A 248 -0.88 24.57 -6.82
C ILE A 248 0.56 25.00 -7.06
N ALA A 249 0.80 25.92 -7.99
CA ALA A 249 2.13 26.45 -8.29
C ALA A 249 2.80 27.03 -7.04
N ARG A 250 2.06 27.80 -6.24
CA ARG A 250 2.57 28.33 -4.96
C ARG A 250 2.82 27.24 -3.93
N ILE A 251 1.99 26.20 -3.87
CA ILE A 251 2.20 25.06 -2.97
C ILE A 251 3.48 24.33 -3.34
N VAL A 252 3.63 23.87 -4.58
CA VAL A 252 4.80 23.09 -5.02
C VAL A 252 6.09 23.91 -4.99
N TRP A 253 6.02 25.22 -5.25
CA TRP A 253 7.17 26.11 -5.07
C TRP A 253 7.55 26.27 -3.59
N SER A 254 6.56 26.37 -2.70
CA SER A 254 6.81 26.45 -1.25
C SER A 254 7.46 25.17 -0.72
N LEU A 255 7.13 24.02 -1.31
CA LEU A 255 7.75 22.72 -0.99
C LEU A 255 9.23 22.64 -1.38
N ARG A 256 9.89 23.68 -1.91
CA ARG A 256 11.37 23.67 -2.02
C ARG A 256 12.09 24.10 -0.74
N GLN A 257 11.35 24.67 0.22
CA GLN A 257 11.91 25.11 1.49
C GLN A 257 11.86 23.96 2.50
N PRO A 258 12.99 23.55 3.11
CA PRO A 258 13.03 22.43 4.05
C PRO A 258 11.97 22.51 5.16
N GLU A 259 11.78 23.68 5.77
CA GLU A 259 10.84 23.82 6.89
C GLU A 259 9.37 23.72 6.47
N VAL A 260 9.07 23.96 5.19
CA VAL A 260 7.73 23.74 4.62
C VAL A 260 7.56 22.27 4.26
N ARG A 261 8.60 21.62 3.71
CA ARG A 261 8.63 20.17 3.43
C ARG A 261 8.34 19.36 4.69
N ASP A 262 9.07 19.62 5.76
CA ASP A 262 8.92 18.90 7.03
C ASP A 262 7.53 19.09 7.62
N GLY A 263 6.99 20.31 7.51
CA GLY A 263 5.61 20.60 7.92
C GLY A 263 4.56 19.90 7.09
N ALA A 264 4.79 19.69 5.78
CA ALA A 264 3.89 18.95 4.90
C ALA A 264 3.91 17.45 5.21
N LEU A 265 5.09 16.88 5.47
CA LEU A 265 5.27 15.49 5.87
C LEU A 265 4.54 15.18 7.19
N LEU A 266 4.64 16.04 8.18
CA LEU A 266 3.91 15.87 9.45
C LEU A 266 2.39 16.01 9.28
N LEU A 267 1.93 16.91 8.39
CA LEU A 267 0.50 17.07 8.12
C LEU A 267 -0.12 15.79 7.50
N SER A 268 0.66 15.03 6.73
CA SER A 268 0.24 13.73 6.20
C SER A 268 -0.02 12.67 7.29
N LEU A 269 0.47 12.86 8.52
CA LEU A 269 0.20 11.96 9.65
C LEU A 269 -1.15 12.24 10.33
N ASP A 270 -1.61 13.50 10.29
CA ASP A 270 -2.82 13.94 10.98
C ASP A 270 -4.10 13.59 10.20
N ASP A 271 -4.09 13.83 8.88
CA ASP A 271 -5.24 13.65 7.99
C ASP A 271 -4.78 13.08 6.64
N ALA A 272 -4.34 11.82 6.68
CA ALA A 272 -3.69 11.16 5.55
C ALA A 272 -4.54 11.19 4.27
N ALA A 273 -5.86 10.97 4.38
CA ALA A 273 -6.75 10.95 3.22
C ALA A 273 -6.89 12.35 2.56
N ALA A 274 -7.07 13.40 3.35
CA ALA A 274 -7.18 14.76 2.80
C ALA A 274 -5.82 15.25 2.25
N ALA A 275 -4.72 14.89 2.93
CA ALA A 275 -3.38 15.16 2.47
C ALA A 275 -3.09 14.45 1.14
N GLU A 276 -3.39 13.15 1.04
CA GLU A 276 -3.25 12.35 -0.18
C GLU A 276 -4.01 12.96 -1.37
N ALA A 277 -5.24 13.44 -1.15
CA ALA A 277 -6.01 14.10 -2.20
C ALA A 277 -5.34 15.38 -2.71
N LEU A 278 -4.77 16.20 -1.82
CA LEU A 278 -3.98 17.37 -2.22
C LEU A 278 -2.71 16.96 -2.99
N TRP A 279 -1.96 15.99 -2.45
CA TRP A 279 -0.68 15.57 -3.00
C TRP A 279 -0.84 14.87 -4.35
N THR A 280 -1.92 14.12 -4.54
CA THR A 280 -2.30 13.53 -5.83
C THR A 280 -2.51 14.63 -6.88
N GLU A 281 -3.28 15.67 -6.54
CA GLU A 281 -3.54 16.77 -7.48
C GLU A 281 -2.26 17.57 -7.79
N CYS A 282 -1.39 17.78 -6.79
CA CYS A 282 -0.09 18.41 -6.99
C CYS A 282 0.83 17.55 -7.88
N THR A 283 0.88 16.24 -7.65
CA THR A 283 1.69 15.29 -8.43
C THR A 283 1.28 15.26 -9.90
N ARG A 284 -0.04 15.27 -10.16
CA ARG A 284 -0.56 15.26 -11.52
C ARG A 284 -0.25 16.54 -12.27
N ARG A 285 -0.40 17.71 -11.63
CA ARG A 285 -0.36 19.00 -12.33
C ARG A 285 1.02 19.64 -12.35
N ALA A 286 1.84 19.44 -11.32
CA ALA A 286 3.14 20.09 -11.26
C ALA A 286 4.06 19.55 -12.37
N PRO A 287 4.85 20.43 -13.00
CA PRO A 287 5.87 19.98 -13.95
C PRO A 287 7.05 19.36 -13.22
N SER A 288 7.78 18.48 -13.91
CA SER A 288 9.05 17.95 -13.41
C SER A 288 10.07 19.08 -13.20
N PRO A 289 10.87 19.08 -12.10
CA PRO A 289 10.89 18.09 -11.01
C PRO A 289 10.01 18.45 -9.79
N LEU A 290 9.10 19.44 -9.90
CA LEU A 290 8.32 19.95 -8.77
C LEU A 290 7.19 19.00 -8.30
N ASP A 291 6.85 18.03 -9.12
CA ASP A 291 5.95 16.91 -8.85
C ASP A 291 6.59 15.82 -7.96
N ALA A 292 7.92 15.71 -7.91
CA ALA A 292 8.60 14.60 -7.23
C ALA A 292 8.32 14.54 -5.72
N PHE A 293 8.41 15.69 -5.02
CA PHE A 293 8.14 15.73 -3.58
C PHE A 293 6.66 15.47 -3.24
N PRO A 294 5.67 16.08 -3.94
CA PRO A 294 4.27 15.66 -3.85
C PRO A 294 4.06 14.16 -4.07
N ALA A 295 4.70 13.56 -5.07
CA ALA A 295 4.58 12.13 -5.34
C ALA A 295 5.11 11.29 -4.17
N ALA A 296 6.24 11.67 -3.57
CA ALA A 296 6.75 11.04 -2.35
C ALA A 296 5.79 11.19 -1.15
N LEU A 297 5.07 12.30 -1.05
CA LEU A 297 4.03 12.49 -0.02
C LEU A 297 2.78 11.64 -0.28
N VAL A 298 2.37 11.44 -1.54
CA VAL A 298 1.34 10.46 -1.89
C VAL A 298 1.78 9.08 -1.43
N ALA A 299 3.03 8.70 -1.74
CA ALA A 299 3.54 7.40 -1.35
C ALA A 299 3.48 7.17 0.16
N LEU A 300 3.88 8.17 0.93
CA LEU A 300 3.79 8.15 2.38
C LEU A 300 2.35 7.96 2.87
N CYS A 301 1.40 8.77 2.37
CA CYS A 301 0.00 8.67 2.78
C CYS A 301 -0.61 7.30 2.47
N SER A 302 -0.39 6.81 1.24
CA SER A 302 -0.92 5.52 0.80
C SER A 302 -0.32 4.38 1.62
N TRP A 303 0.98 4.41 1.91
CA TRP A 303 1.64 3.40 2.73
C TRP A 303 1.13 3.39 4.16
N LEU A 304 0.91 4.55 4.78
CA LEU A 304 0.34 4.64 6.14
C LEU A 304 -1.08 4.07 6.24
N ARG A 305 -1.82 4.05 5.12
CA ARG A 305 -3.14 3.41 5.00
C ARG A 305 -3.07 1.93 4.64
N GLY A 306 -1.88 1.38 4.40
CA GLY A 306 -1.68 0.00 3.96
C GLY A 306 -1.80 -0.20 2.44
N ASP A 307 -1.98 0.86 1.65
CA ASP A 307 -1.97 0.78 0.18
C ASP A 307 -0.52 0.84 -0.33
N GLY A 308 0.18 -0.27 -0.17
CA GLY A 308 1.56 -0.42 -0.64
C GLY A 308 1.70 -0.35 -2.16
N ALA A 309 0.63 -0.64 -2.92
CA ALA A 309 0.65 -0.62 -4.37
C ALA A 309 0.66 0.81 -4.93
N MET A 310 -0.21 1.67 -4.40
CA MET A 310 -0.17 3.10 -4.69
C MET A 310 1.13 3.71 -4.16
N ALA A 311 1.61 3.27 -2.99
CA ALA A 311 2.88 3.75 -2.44
C ALA A 311 4.07 3.51 -3.39
N ASN A 312 4.20 2.28 -3.90
CA ASN A 312 5.22 1.94 -4.90
C ASN A 312 5.07 2.76 -6.19
N THR A 313 3.85 2.84 -6.72
CA THR A 313 3.56 3.60 -7.95
C THR A 313 3.91 5.09 -7.81
N ALA A 314 3.62 5.68 -6.66
CA ALA A 314 3.94 7.07 -6.37
C ALA A 314 5.45 7.30 -6.17
N LEU A 315 6.19 6.34 -5.61
CA LEU A 315 7.66 6.42 -5.52
C LEU A 315 8.33 6.27 -6.88
N ASP A 316 7.86 5.36 -7.74
CA ASP A 316 8.33 5.25 -9.13
C ASP A 316 8.19 6.62 -9.81
N ARG A 317 7.00 7.23 -9.71
CA ARG A 317 6.72 8.57 -10.26
C ARG A 317 7.63 9.66 -9.69
N ALA A 318 7.94 9.60 -8.39
CA ALA A 318 8.82 10.57 -7.71
C ALA A 318 10.26 10.46 -8.20
N LEU A 319 10.80 9.23 -8.24
CA LEU A 319 12.18 8.95 -8.63
C LEU A 319 12.42 9.11 -10.13
N ASP A 320 11.43 8.82 -10.98
CA ASP A 320 11.49 9.11 -12.41
C ASP A 320 11.62 10.62 -12.68
N SER A 321 10.95 11.44 -11.87
CA SER A 321 11.00 12.90 -12.00
C SER A 321 12.24 13.53 -11.38
N GLU A 322 12.65 13.06 -10.19
CA GLU A 322 13.85 13.52 -9.49
C GLU A 322 14.56 12.34 -8.81
N PRO A 323 15.52 11.67 -9.50
CA PRO A 323 16.21 10.50 -8.97
C PRO A 323 16.95 10.74 -7.64
N GLY A 324 17.33 11.99 -7.37
CA GLY A 324 17.99 12.41 -6.14
C GLY A 324 17.05 12.88 -5.02
N ASN A 325 15.73 12.65 -5.14
CA ASN A 325 14.77 13.11 -4.14
C ASN A 325 14.98 12.37 -2.81
N PRO A 326 15.37 13.07 -1.72
CA PRO A 326 15.80 12.41 -0.49
C PRO A 326 14.67 11.67 0.22
N LEU A 327 13.44 12.19 0.18
CA LEU A 327 12.30 11.52 0.80
C LEU A 327 11.90 10.27 0.01
N ALA A 328 11.85 10.36 -1.32
CA ALA A 328 11.53 9.22 -2.17
C ALA A 328 12.57 8.10 -2.02
N GLY A 329 13.86 8.44 -1.98
CA GLY A 329 14.94 7.48 -1.71
C GLY A 329 14.80 6.80 -0.35
N LEU A 330 14.60 7.58 0.72
CA LEU A 330 14.40 7.02 2.06
C LEU A 330 13.18 6.10 2.16
N LEU A 331 12.06 6.46 1.53
CA LEU A 331 10.86 5.63 1.51
C LEU A 331 11.06 4.38 0.65
N ARG A 332 11.81 4.47 -0.46
CA ARG A 332 12.18 3.32 -1.28
C ARG A 332 13.05 2.34 -0.48
N ASP A 333 14.12 2.83 0.14
CA ASP A 333 15.00 2.01 0.98
C ASP A 333 14.21 1.33 2.11
N ALA A 334 13.27 2.03 2.73
CA ALA A 334 12.40 1.47 3.76
C ALA A 334 11.44 0.40 3.20
N LEU A 335 10.90 0.57 1.99
CA LEU A 335 10.05 -0.45 1.35
C LEU A 335 10.86 -1.69 1.00
N ASP A 336 12.05 -1.50 0.45
CA ASP A 336 12.95 -2.57 0.05
C ASP A 336 13.48 -3.33 1.28
N ALA A 337 13.58 -2.64 2.43
CA ALA A 337 13.84 -3.21 3.75
C ALA A 337 12.58 -3.78 4.45
N TRP A 338 11.42 -3.78 3.77
CA TRP A 338 10.16 -4.36 4.26
C TRP A 338 9.64 -3.75 5.57
N VAL A 339 9.84 -2.45 5.77
CA VAL A 339 9.33 -1.76 6.96
C VAL A 339 7.79 -1.80 6.98
N ALA A 340 7.21 -2.28 8.09
CA ALA A 340 5.75 -2.34 8.21
C ALA A 340 5.15 -0.93 8.36
N PRO A 341 3.90 -0.67 7.89
CA PRO A 341 3.25 0.64 8.03
C PRO A 341 3.21 1.17 9.47
N ARG A 342 3.08 0.28 10.46
CA ARG A 342 3.10 0.63 11.89
C ARG A 342 4.48 1.12 12.34
N GLN A 343 5.55 0.46 11.89
CA GLN A 343 6.92 0.84 12.18
C GLN A 343 7.25 2.18 11.51
N LEU A 344 6.86 2.37 10.25
CA LEU A 344 7.01 3.65 9.54
C LEU A 344 6.31 4.79 10.29
N ARG A 345 5.07 4.57 10.74
CA ARG A 345 4.34 5.56 11.54
C ARG A 345 5.07 5.89 12.84
N ALA A 346 5.61 4.89 13.54
CA ALA A 346 6.37 5.10 14.77
C ALA A 346 7.64 5.95 14.52
N LEU A 347 8.41 5.62 13.48
CA LEU A 347 9.61 6.36 13.08
C LEU A 347 9.29 7.82 12.76
N LEU A 348 8.20 8.09 12.04
CA LEU A 348 7.80 9.45 11.69
C LEU A 348 7.31 10.26 12.89
N VAL A 349 6.58 9.62 13.82
CA VAL A 349 6.18 10.25 15.08
C VAL A 349 7.39 10.60 15.93
N GLU A 350 8.37 9.70 16.02
CA GLU A 350 9.62 9.95 16.75
C GLU A 350 10.43 11.09 16.11
N ALA A 351 10.60 11.08 14.79
CA ALA A 351 11.25 12.16 14.05
C ALA A 351 10.55 13.52 14.29
N GLY A 352 9.21 13.54 14.28
CA GLY A 352 8.43 14.74 14.56
C GLY A 352 8.63 15.30 15.98
N ARG A 353 8.83 14.43 16.97
CA ARG A 353 9.14 14.83 18.36
C ARG A 353 10.55 15.43 18.46
N CYS A 354 11.55 14.81 17.84
CA CYS A 354 12.92 15.31 17.82
C CYS A 354 13.04 16.69 17.15
N ALA A 355 12.20 16.96 16.15
CA ALA A 355 12.17 18.25 15.43
C ALA A 355 11.44 19.39 16.19
N GLY A 356 10.84 19.13 17.36
CA GLY A 356 10.17 20.16 18.17
C GLY A 356 8.93 20.78 17.51
N VAL A 357 8.28 20.07 16.59
CA VAL A 357 7.10 20.58 15.86
C VAL A 357 5.82 20.35 16.69
N PRO A 358 5.05 21.40 17.04
CA PRO A 358 3.79 21.24 17.77
C PRO A 358 2.76 20.47 16.92
N GLY A 359 2.40 19.26 17.35
CA GLY A 359 1.47 18.36 16.65
C GLY A 359 1.82 16.88 16.80
N ALA A 360 3.11 16.54 16.97
CA ALA A 360 3.60 15.17 17.12
C ALA A 360 3.39 14.54 18.53
N SER A 361 2.48 15.10 19.32
CA SER A 361 2.07 14.49 20.59
C SER A 361 0.89 13.57 20.30
N ALA A 362 1.01 12.31 20.69
CA ALA A 362 -0.12 11.39 20.75
C ALA A 362 -1.30 12.10 21.41
N ARG A 363 -2.35 12.36 20.63
CA ARG A 363 -3.65 12.80 21.10
C ARG A 363 -4.70 11.91 20.48
#